data_AF-A0A948E0J0-F1
#
_entry.id   AF-A0A948E0J0-F1
#
_cell.length_a   1.000
_cell.length_b   1.000
_cell.length_c   1.000
_cell.angle_alpha   90.00
_cell.angle_beta   90.00
_cell.angle_gamma   90.00
#
_symmetry.space_group_name_H-M   'P 1'
#
loop_
_entity.id
_entity.type
_entity.pdbx_description
1 polymer ?
#
loop_
_entity_poly.entity_id
_entity_poly.type
_entity_poly.pdbx_seq_one_letter_code
_entity_poly.pdbx_strand_id
1 'polypeptide(L)'
;MKKILIMFSVAAFGLMGCDDDSTSNNNNPAQGTLGGECYPNGTCNEGLECDGNNVCVEEIIEQGKEGGPCYEDDTCDDPLVCFNDICRTAGGENGPCFEDNTCTGELECIVDTCTLTGETDTPCRLDGSCGAQLVCEEGTCRTDLDEDGYSEANDCDDYNYRIFPGTISQCTSDCAWGTQVCQNDGTFTTCSASTDCACTTPGELEEAECRFCGWGYQRCGEDYQWEMPLECYDSGSCLEGTIETESCGFCGTRTRMCGPDCEWLAWSECTGQGECQAGLQEYTTDDCTPLGYVRERECDSQCNWVDLGDCTGDCLIAPRTGGTWTDGTPDFKDEVCVPAGPFYYGDDYDNTYTNDPMQIVYLSQFIIDIYEVSNDRYRECVDAGMCVAPSDLEQTTYFDLEKGNHPIAGITRQEGIAFCNWDGGKTLPTEAQWEKAARGPYPRNNIRPWGDEIPTCEIMNSYDCTVPDMYTTPVDSYPNGISYYGLYNTLGNVAEMILDTMGDDNLNYSNIDLINPFYNVAGTNTFARKDKGFLFALIEARLTMRNQTSYLSKSGVYGLRCGRYAF
;
A
#
# COMPACT_ATOMS: atom_id res chain seq x y z
N MET A 1 19.26 16.39 -42.90
CA MET A 1 18.21 16.75 -43.88
C MET A 1 16.85 16.29 -43.37
N LYS A 2 16.09 17.19 -42.74
CA LYS A 2 14.67 17.49 -42.97
C LYS A 2 14.18 18.38 -41.83
N LYS A 3 13.99 19.67 -42.16
CA LYS A 3 13.25 20.67 -41.40
C LYS A 3 11.74 20.35 -41.49
N ILE A 4 10.96 20.70 -40.47
CA ILE A 4 9.59 21.28 -40.54
C ILE A 4 9.40 22.11 -39.25
N LEU A 5 8.52 23.10 -39.31
CA LEU A 5 8.58 24.42 -38.67
C LEU A 5 7.20 24.77 -38.05
N ILE A 6 7.21 25.47 -36.90
CA ILE A 6 6.21 26.39 -36.28
C ILE A 6 4.81 25.89 -35.80
N MET A 7 4.46 26.05 -34.50
CA MET A 7 3.72 27.20 -33.90
C MET A 7 3.19 26.94 -32.46
N PHE A 8 3.55 27.88 -31.57
CA PHE A 8 2.87 28.48 -30.39
C PHE A 8 1.76 27.73 -29.64
N SER A 9 1.90 27.58 -28.31
CA SER A 9 1.44 28.61 -27.34
C SER A 9 1.80 28.27 -25.88
N VAL A 10 2.37 29.29 -25.23
CA VAL A 10 2.49 29.68 -23.81
C VAL A 10 1.91 28.75 -22.74
N ALA A 11 2.78 28.30 -21.81
CA ALA A 11 2.42 27.92 -20.45
C ALA A 11 3.35 28.66 -19.46
N ALA A 12 2.78 29.00 -18.32
CA ALA A 12 3.25 29.95 -17.33
C ALA A 12 4.52 29.53 -16.58
N PHE A 13 5.24 30.54 -16.12
CA PHE A 13 6.39 30.49 -15.22
C PHE A 13 6.04 29.87 -13.86
N GLY A 14 6.90 28.94 -13.43
CA GLY A 14 7.09 28.54 -12.04
C GLY A 14 8.60 28.30 -11.85
N LEU A 15 9.20 29.10 -10.98
CA LEU A 15 10.62 29.22 -10.67
C LEU A 15 11.24 27.92 -10.13
N MET A 16 12.47 27.59 -10.51
CA MET A 16 13.64 27.49 -9.61
C MET A 16 14.89 26.99 -10.37
N GLY A 17 16.04 27.62 -10.15
CA GLY A 17 17.34 27.10 -10.57
C GLY A 17 18.38 28.18 -10.78
N CYS A 18 19.31 28.30 -9.83
CA CYS A 18 20.43 29.25 -9.77
C CYS A 18 21.32 29.24 -11.03
N ASP A 19 21.92 30.40 -11.34
CA ASP A 19 23.37 30.53 -11.58
C ASP A 19 23.81 32.00 -11.57
N ASP A 20 24.98 32.25 -10.98
CA ASP A 20 25.66 33.53 -10.79
C ASP A 20 25.96 34.30 -12.09
N ASP A 21 25.69 35.62 -12.13
CA ASP A 21 26.65 36.57 -12.74
C ASP A 21 26.45 38.06 -12.33
N SER A 22 27.58 38.64 -11.90
CA SER A 22 28.08 40.02 -11.81
C SER A 22 27.24 41.33 -12.00
N THR A 23 27.64 42.32 -11.17
CA THR A 23 27.78 43.80 -11.37
C THR A 23 26.88 44.79 -10.59
N SER A 24 27.52 45.90 -10.20
CA SER A 24 27.10 46.98 -9.28
C SER A 24 25.91 47.83 -9.74
N ASN A 25 25.06 48.28 -8.81
CA ASN A 25 24.17 49.42 -9.03
C ASN A 25 24.35 50.51 -7.96
N ASN A 26 24.82 51.67 -8.42
CA ASN A 26 24.65 52.97 -7.76
C ASN A 26 23.23 53.48 -8.11
N ASN A 27 22.40 53.70 -7.10
CA ASN A 27 21.07 54.31 -7.28
C ASN A 27 21.19 55.84 -7.29
N ASN A 28 21.05 56.47 -8.45
CA ASN A 28 20.78 57.92 -8.55
C ASN A 28 19.34 58.12 -9.08
N PRO A 29 18.57 59.12 -8.60
CA PRO A 29 17.19 59.33 -9.03
C PRO A 29 17.08 59.58 -10.54
N ALA A 30 15.99 59.10 -11.15
CA ALA A 30 15.78 59.20 -12.58
C ALA A 30 15.53 60.65 -13.03
N GLN A 31 15.97 60.98 -14.25
CA GLN A 31 15.75 62.30 -14.84
C GLN A 31 14.25 62.64 -14.91
N GLY A 32 13.89 63.86 -14.51
CA GLY A 32 12.52 64.38 -14.45
C GLY A 32 11.77 64.08 -13.14
N THR A 33 12.32 63.25 -12.25
CA THR A 33 11.71 62.91 -10.94
C THR A 33 12.22 63.79 -9.81
N LEU A 34 11.49 63.87 -8.69
CA LEU A 34 11.86 64.68 -7.52
C LEU A 34 13.29 64.36 -7.05
N GLY A 35 14.14 65.39 -6.98
CA GLY A 35 15.56 65.25 -6.64
C GLY A 35 16.46 64.74 -7.78
N GLY A 36 15.90 64.42 -8.95
CA GLY A 36 16.62 64.08 -10.18
C GLY A 36 16.88 65.30 -11.07
N GLU A 37 17.73 65.14 -12.07
CA GLU A 37 18.01 66.21 -13.06
C GLU A 37 16.76 66.56 -13.86
N CYS A 38 16.58 67.84 -14.21
CA CYS A 38 15.51 68.27 -15.09
C CYS A 38 15.63 67.66 -16.51
N TYR A 39 14.52 67.63 -17.24
CA TYR A 39 14.57 67.32 -18.67
C TYR A 39 15.37 68.40 -19.43
N PRO A 40 15.96 68.07 -20.59
CA PRO A 40 16.78 69.02 -21.36
C PRO A 40 16.05 70.29 -21.83
N ASN A 41 14.71 70.30 -21.79
CA ASN A 41 13.86 71.46 -22.08
C ASN A 41 13.59 72.34 -20.84
N GLY A 42 14.17 72.02 -19.68
CA GLY A 42 13.99 72.76 -18.42
C GLY A 42 12.68 72.45 -17.68
N THR A 43 12.00 71.35 -17.99
CA THR A 43 10.78 70.92 -17.27
C THR A 43 11.02 69.67 -16.45
N CYS A 44 10.09 69.34 -15.55
CA CYS A 44 10.08 68.13 -14.75
C CYS A 44 8.78 67.35 -14.97
N ASN A 45 8.63 66.20 -14.32
CA ASN A 45 7.34 65.50 -14.29
C ASN A 45 6.25 66.39 -13.67
N GLU A 46 5.00 66.07 -13.96
CA GLU A 46 3.83 66.82 -13.49
C GLU A 46 3.85 67.03 -11.97
N GLY A 47 3.62 68.26 -11.51
CA GLY A 47 3.70 68.67 -10.10
C GLY A 47 5.09 69.09 -9.60
N LEU A 48 6.10 69.09 -10.48
CA LEU A 48 7.47 69.52 -10.16
C LEU A 48 7.92 70.67 -11.08
N GLU A 49 8.71 71.58 -10.52
CA GLU A 49 9.40 72.64 -11.26
C GLU A 49 10.91 72.39 -11.30
N CYS A 50 11.54 72.82 -12.39
CA CYS A 50 12.99 72.77 -12.50
C CYS A 50 13.59 73.96 -11.76
N ASP A 51 14.35 73.70 -10.69
CA ASP A 51 15.03 74.76 -9.96
C ASP A 51 16.20 75.37 -10.76
N GLY A 52 16.75 76.48 -10.27
CA GLY A 52 17.89 77.15 -10.90
C GLY A 52 19.19 76.34 -10.96
N ASN A 53 19.25 75.16 -10.32
CA ASN A 53 20.39 74.25 -10.32
C ASN A 53 20.19 73.00 -11.17
N ASN A 54 19.14 72.98 -12.00
CA ASN A 54 18.79 71.87 -12.90
C ASN A 54 18.34 70.60 -12.15
N VAL A 55 17.65 70.77 -11.01
CA VAL A 55 17.04 69.69 -10.23
C VAL A 55 15.52 69.88 -10.14
N CYS A 56 14.77 68.80 -10.28
CA CYS A 56 13.32 68.82 -10.13
C CYS A 56 12.92 68.91 -8.65
N VAL A 57 12.21 69.98 -8.29
CA VAL A 57 11.68 70.26 -6.95
C VAL A 57 10.16 70.41 -7.00
N GLU A 58 9.48 70.33 -5.87
CA GLU A 58 8.05 70.62 -5.80
C GLU A 58 7.76 72.10 -6.12
N GLU A 59 6.58 72.39 -6.68
CA GLU A 59 6.12 73.75 -6.98
C GLU A 59 6.17 74.63 -5.73
N ILE A 60 6.93 75.73 -5.77
CA ILE A 60 7.04 76.66 -4.64
C ILE A 60 5.86 77.63 -4.71
N ILE A 61 4.81 77.39 -3.93
CA ILE A 61 3.68 78.31 -3.80
C ILE A 61 4.16 79.57 -3.08
N GLU A 62 4.00 80.74 -3.71
CA GLU A 62 4.41 82.03 -3.14
C GLU A 62 3.71 82.34 -1.81
N GLN A 63 4.41 83.01 -0.89
CA GLN A 63 3.87 83.46 0.39
C GLN A 63 2.63 84.36 0.18
N GLY A 64 1.56 84.09 0.93
CA GLY A 64 0.29 84.81 0.85
C GLY A 64 -0.72 84.23 -0.14
N LYS A 65 -0.36 83.28 -1.01
CA LYS A 65 -1.25 82.63 -1.99
C LYS A 65 -1.91 81.37 -1.43
N GLU A 66 -3.05 80.97 -2.02
CA GLU A 66 -3.78 79.76 -1.60
C GLU A 66 -2.87 78.51 -1.63
N GLY A 67 -2.79 77.79 -0.52
CA GLY A 67 -1.91 76.64 -0.34
C GLY A 67 -0.44 76.98 0.04
N GLY A 68 -0.05 78.25 -0.03
CA GLY A 68 1.27 78.75 0.35
C GLY A 68 1.35 79.22 1.82
N PRO A 69 2.57 79.54 2.31
CA PRO A 69 2.76 80.00 3.69
C PRO A 69 2.14 81.39 3.92
N CYS A 70 1.69 81.66 5.14
CA CYS A 70 1.21 82.99 5.55
C CYS A 70 2.32 84.04 5.53
N TYR A 71 1.94 85.32 5.49
CA TYR A 71 2.85 86.43 5.77
C TYR A 71 3.36 86.37 7.22
N GLU A 72 4.48 87.04 7.51
CA GLU A 72 5.08 87.09 8.86
C GLU A 72 4.15 87.70 9.93
N ASP A 73 3.08 88.39 9.51
CA ASP A 73 2.06 88.98 10.38
C ASP A 73 0.78 88.13 10.49
N ASP A 74 0.85 86.84 10.12
CA ASP A 74 -0.25 85.88 10.11
C ASP A 74 -1.41 86.29 9.18
N THR A 75 -1.12 87.00 8.09
CA THR A 75 -2.11 87.37 7.06
C THR A 75 -1.86 86.68 5.71
N CYS A 76 -2.83 86.78 4.79
CA CYS A 76 -2.79 86.21 3.44
C CYS A 76 -3.39 87.19 2.42
N ASP A 77 -3.25 86.92 1.12
CA ASP A 77 -3.91 87.72 0.09
C ASP A 77 -5.43 87.62 0.22
N ASP A 78 -6.15 88.75 0.22
CA ASP A 78 -7.61 88.77 0.22
C ASP A 78 -8.18 87.91 -0.93
N PRO A 79 -9.12 86.98 -0.68
CA PRO A 79 -9.94 86.80 0.53
C PRO A 79 -9.49 85.65 1.47
N LEU A 80 -8.22 85.24 1.44
CA LEU A 80 -7.70 84.08 2.17
C LEU A 80 -7.46 84.40 3.65
N VAL A 81 -7.51 83.36 4.48
CA VAL A 81 -7.24 83.43 5.92
C VAL A 81 -6.03 82.54 6.24
N CYS A 82 -5.13 83.04 7.09
CA CYS A 82 -4.03 82.25 7.60
C CYS A 82 -4.55 81.20 8.59
N PHE A 83 -4.33 79.92 8.29
CA PHE A 83 -4.76 78.81 9.13
C PHE A 83 -3.69 77.73 9.17
N ASN A 84 -3.14 77.47 10.36
CA ASN A 84 -2.00 76.57 10.58
C ASN A 84 -0.81 76.88 9.64
N ASP A 85 -0.40 78.16 9.63
CA ASP A 85 0.72 78.69 8.82
C ASP A 85 0.54 78.60 7.29
N ILE A 86 -0.65 78.24 6.81
CA ILE A 86 -0.99 78.12 5.38
C ILE A 86 -2.19 79.01 5.05
N CYS A 87 -2.13 79.71 3.92
CA CYS A 87 -3.23 80.52 3.42
C CYS A 87 -4.32 79.63 2.81
N ARG A 88 -5.53 79.68 3.38
CA ARG A 88 -6.69 78.89 2.95
C ARG A 88 -7.93 79.76 2.75
N THR A 89 -8.81 79.32 1.88
CA THR A 89 -10.15 79.90 1.73
C THR A 89 -11.00 79.60 2.97
N ALA A 90 -11.56 80.62 3.60
CA ALA A 90 -12.46 80.43 4.75
C ALA A 90 -13.76 79.74 4.36
N GLY A 91 -14.23 78.85 5.23
CA GLY A 91 -15.46 78.09 5.05
C GLY A 91 -15.33 76.86 4.14
N GLY A 92 -14.18 76.59 3.54
CA GLY A 92 -13.92 75.40 2.73
C GLY A 92 -13.53 74.18 3.58
N GLU A 93 -13.65 72.97 3.03
CA GLU A 93 -13.30 71.71 3.72
C GLU A 93 -11.81 71.72 4.14
N ASN A 94 -11.55 71.32 5.39
CA ASN A 94 -10.23 71.40 6.05
C ASN A 94 -9.66 72.83 6.15
N GLY A 95 -10.47 73.86 5.90
CA GLY A 95 -10.12 75.27 6.03
C GLY A 95 -10.59 75.88 7.35
N PRO A 96 -10.19 77.13 7.65
CA PRO A 96 -10.70 77.86 8.80
C PRO A 96 -12.20 78.11 8.65
N CYS A 97 -12.91 78.13 9.78
CA CYS A 97 -14.31 78.56 9.81
C CYS A 97 -14.45 80.05 9.44
N PHE A 98 -15.65 80.45 9.03
CA PHE A 98 -16.01 81.87 9.01
C PHE A 98 -16.02 82.45 10.43
N GLU A 99 -15.90 83.77 10.58
CA GLU A 99 -15.91 84.45 11.88
C GLU A 99 -17.17 84.19 12.72
N ASP A 100 -18.28 83.77 12.09
CA ASP A 100 -19.53 83.40 12.76
C ASP A 100 -19.60 81.91 13.14
N ASN A 101 -18.47 81.20 13.09
CA ASN A 101 -18.33 79.75 13.32
C ASN A 101 -19.17 78.90 12.36
N THR A 102 -19.38 79.38 11.14
CA THR A 102 -20.05 78.61 10.08
C THR A 102 -19.05 78.18 8.99
N CYS A 103 -19.47 77.23 8.17
CA CYS A 103 -18.73 76.74 7.02
C CYS A 103 -19.63 76.72 5.78
N THR A 104 -19.03 76.61 4.59
CA THR A 104 -19.80 76.49 3.36
C THR A 104 -20.36 75.08 3.18
N GLY A 105 -21.57 74.98 2.61
CA GLY A 105 -22.18 73.69 2.30
C GLY A 105 -22.59 72.89 3.53
N GLU A 106 -22.22 71.60 3.57
CA GLU A 106 -22.59 70.62 4.60
C GLU A 106 -21.51 70.45 5.68
N LEU A 107 -20.51 71.32 5.69
CA LEU A 107 -19.40 71.30 6.65
C LEU A 107 -19.82 71.90 7.99
N GLU A 108 -19.30 71.35 9.09
CA GLU A 108 -19.47 71.89 10.44
C GLU A 108 -18.14 72.45 10.98
N CYS A 109 -18.22 73.54 11.75
CA CYS A 109 -17.05 74.12 12.39
C CYS A 109 -16.69 73.33 13.67
N ILE A 110 -15.69 72.46 13.57
CA ILE A 110 -15.13 71.70 14.70
C ILE A 110 -13.75 72.28 15.02
N VAL A 111 -13.64 72.92 16.19
CA VAL A 111 -12.36 73.46 16.71
C VAL A 111 -11.67 74.34 15.64
N ASP A 112 -12.38 75.39 15.22
CA ASP A 112 -11.94 76.39 14.23
C ASP A 112 -11.63 75.83 12.82
N THR A 113 -11.96 74.56 12.56
CA THR A 113 -11.78 73.89 11.26
C THR A 113 -13.13 73.48 10.68
N CYS A 114 -13.35 73.72 9.40
CA CYS A 114 -14.49 73.20 8.68
C CYS A 114 -14.27 71.73 8.33
N THR A 115 -15.00 70.84 9.00
CA THR A 115 -14.89 69.39 8.87
C THR A 115 -16.17 68.81 8.29
N LEU A 116 -16.03 67.85 7.38
CA LEU A 116 -17.14 67.03 6.93
C LEU A 116 -17.57 66.12 8.08
N THR A 117 -18.86 66.15 8.45
CA THR A 117 -19.39 65.43 9.60
C THR A 117 -20.67 64.70 9.24
N GLY A 118 -20.94 63.59 9.92
CA GLY A 118 -22.16 62.83 9.69
C GLY A 118 -22.12 61.93 8.45
N GLU A 119 -20.97 61.75 7.81
CA GLU A 119 -20.76 60.74 6.76
C GLU A 119 -19.96 59.53 7.30
N THR A 120 -19.95 58.42 6.57
CA THR A 120 -19.22 57.20 6.97
C THR A 120 -17.75 57.48 7.26
N ASP A 121 -17.25 56.98 8.39
CA ASP A 121 -15.87 57.16 8.89
C ASP A 121 -15.46 58.62 9.16
N THR A 122 -16.43 59.55 9.22
CA THR A 122 -16.20 60.94 9.62
C THR A 122 -16.64 61.16 11.07
N PRO A 123 -16.21 62.26 11.73
CA PRO A 123 -16.72 62.62 13.04
C PRO A 123 -18.24 62.78 13.03
N CYS A 124 -18.87 62.46 14.16
CA CYS A 124 -20.30 62.73 14.34
C CYS A 124 -20.61 64.22 14.23
N ARG A 125 -21.82 64.55 13.81
CA ARG A 125 -22.31 65.94 13.87
C ARG A 125 -22.31 66.44 15.30
N LEU A 126 -22.30 67.76 15.48
CA LEU A 126 -22.27 68.38 16.81
C LEU A 126 -23.46 68.01 17.70
N ASP A 127 -24.59 67.59 17.13
CA ASP A 127 -25.75 67.08 17.86
C ASP A 127 -25.66 65.58 18.22
N GLY A 128 -24.55 64.93 17.86
CA GLY A 128 -24.31 63.50 18.06
C GLY A 128 -24.95 62.60 17.00
N SER A 129 -25.52 63.17 15.94
CA SER A 129 -26.14 62.40 14.85
C SER A 129 -25.17 62.11 13.71
N CYS A 130 -25.55 61.13 12.88
CA CYS A 130 -24.92 60.81 11.62
C CYS A 130 -25.97 60.81 10.49
N GLY A 131 -25.52 60.66 9.24
CA GLY A 131 -26.38 60.47 8.08
C GLY A 131 -27.27 59.24 8.22
N ALA A 132 -28.21 59.07 7.28
CA ALA A 132 -29.08 57.89 7.27
C ALA A 132 -28.24 56.60 7.19
N GLN A 133 -28.66 55.56 7.90
CA GLN A 133 -27.95 54.28 8.02
C GLN A 133 -26.55 54.38 8.66
N LEU A 134 -26.33 55.38 9.52
CA LEU A 134 -25.11 55.55 10.29
C LEU A 134 -25.45 55.80 11.76
N VAL A 135 -24.60 55.27 12.65
CA VAL A 135 -24.66 55.54 14.09
C VAL A 135 -23.38 56.21 14.58
N CYS A 136 -23.52 57.11 15.54
CA CYS A 136 -22.39 57.73 16.20
C CYS A 136 -21.81 56.79 17.27
N GLU A 137 -20.66 56.19 16.97
CA GLU A 137 -19.95 55.29 17.89
C GLU A 137 -18.59 55.87 18.24
N GLU A 138 -18.36 56.13 19.54
CA GLU A 138 -17.13 56.73 20.07
C GLU A 138 -16.71 58.04 19.36
N GLY A 139 -17.68 58.81 18.88
CA GLY A 139 -17.45 60.09 18.20
C GLY A 139 -17.19 59.97 16.70
N THR A 140 -17.29 58.78 16.12
CA THR A 140 -17.17 58.53 14.67
C THR A 140 -18.46 57.93 14.12
N CYS A 141 -18.90 58.36 12.95
CA CYS A 141 -20.04 57.78 12.26
C CYS A 141 -19.67 56.46 11.60
N ARG A 142 -20.35 55.39 12.02
CA ARG A 142 -20.16 54.04 11.48
C ARG A 142 -21.44 53.53 10.84
N THR A 143 -21.31 52.60 9.90
CA THR A 143 -22.44 51.97 9.22
C THR A 143 -23.33 51.22 10.20
N ASP A 144 -24.64 51.43 10.06
CA ASP A 144 -25.74 50.82 10.80
C ASP A 144 -26.87 50.60 9.78
N LEU A 145 -26.89 49.46 9.07
CA LEU A 145 -27.76 49.31 7.88
C LEU A 145 -29.23 49.12 8.23
N ASP A 146 -29.53 48.59 9.40
CA ASP A 146 -30.90 48.34 9.87
C ASP A 146 -31.43 49.37 10.88
N GLU A 147 -30.62 50.39 11.19
CA GLU A 147 -30.93 51.59 11.98
C GLU A 147 -31.34 51.26 13.43
N ASP A 148 -30.75 50.21 14.00
CA ASP A 148 -31.06 49.75 15.36
C ASP A 148 -30.22 50.46 16.46
N GLY A 149 -29.21 51.24 16.04
CA GLY A 149 -28.33 52.01 16.91
C GLY A 149 -27.01 51.32 17.28
N TYR A 150 -26.65 50.22 16.61
CA TYR A 150 -25.35 49.56 16.72
C TYR A 150 -24.60 49.59 15.38
N SER A 151 -23.26 49.62 15.45
CA SER A 151 -22.44 49.61 14.23
C SER A 151 -22.25 48.18 13.71
N GLU A 152 -21.98 48.01 12.40
CA GLU A 152 -21.68 46.71 11.79
C GLU A 152 -20.66 45.84 12.57
N ALA A 153 -19.73 46.45 13.31
CA ALA A 153 -18.72 45.72 14.07
C ALA A 153 -19.25 45.11 15.37
N ASN A 154 -20.32 45.68 15.93
CA ASN A 154 -20.93 45.31 17.19
C ASN A 154 -22.35 44.75 17.04
N ASP A 155 -22.88 44.80 15.83
CA ASP A 155 -24.18 44.31 15.40
C ASP A 155 -24.07 42.92 14.74
N CYS A 156 -24.89 41.97 15.20
CA CYS A 156 -24.94 40.60 14.69
C CYS A 156 -26.13 40.29 13.76
N ASP A 157 -26.96 41.27 13.37
CA ASP A 157 -28.13 41.07 12.50
C ASP A 157 -28.29 42.00 11.28
N ASP A 158 -27.34 42.89 11.05
CA ASP A 158 -27.18 43.84 9.94
C ASP A 158 -27.63 43.33 8.54
N TYR A 159 -27.42 42.05 8.19
CA TYR A 159 -27.75 41.51 6.85
C TYR A 159 -29.18 40.97 6.68
N ASN A 160 -29.97 40.75 7.74
CA ASN A 160 -31.28 40.08 7.61
C ASN A 160 -32.34 40.53 8.63
N TYR A 161 -32.13 41.61 9.39
CA TYR A 161 -33.11 42.16 10.36
C TYR A 161 -33.69 41.08 11.29
N ARG A 162 -32.92 40.01 11.51
CA ARG A 162 -33.30 38.79 12.22
C ARG A 162 -32.14 38.39 13.11
N ILE A 163 -32.23 38.83 14.35
CA ILE A 163 -31.41 38.35 15.45
C ILE A 163 -31.56 36.83 15.57
N PHE A 164 -30.44 36.12 15.58
CA PHE A 164 -30.35 34.72 15.99
C PHE A 164 -29.59 34.64 17.33
N PRO A 165 -30.27 34.86 18.47
CA PRO A 165 -29.60 34.87 19.77
C PRO A 165 -28.90 33.53 20.02
N GLY A 166 -27.66 33.61 20.49
CA GLY A 166 -26.80 32.43 20.70
C GLY A 166 -25.90 32.08 19.51
N THR A 167 -25.96 32.83 18.39
CA THR A 167 -24.99 32.70 17.29
C THR A 167 -23.60 33.03 17.80
N ILE A 168 -22.64 32.13 17.56
CA ILE A 168 -21.26 32.27 18.00
C ILE A 168 -20.42 32.79 16.83
N SER A 169 -19.71 33.90 17.04
CA SER A 169 -18.71 34.43 16.12
C SER A 169 -17.31 34.35 16.72
N GLN A 170 -16.30 34.23 15.88
CA GLN A 170 -14.90 34.31 16.31
C GLN A 170 -14.52 35.76 16.56
N CYS A 171 -13.74 35.97 17.61
CA CYS A 171 -13.16 37.26 17.94
C CYS A 171 -11.70 37.05 18.35
N THR A 172 -10.91 38.11 18.34
CA THR A 172 -9.49 38.05 18.70
C THR A 172 -9.16 39.11 19.74
N SER A 173 -8.26 38.78 20.64
CA SER A 173 -7.47 39.76 21.39
C SER A 173 -6.07 39.85 20.79
N ASP A 174 -5.23 40.72 21.34
CA ASP A 174 -3.80 40.79 21.02
C ASP A 174 -3.06 39.45 21.28
N CYS A 175 -3.61 38.57 22.13
CA CYS A 175 -2.93 37.39 22.67
C CYS A 175 -3.58 36.04 22.31
N ALA A 176 -4.84 36.01 21.90
CA ALA A 176 -5.59 34.77 21.71
C ALA A 176 -6.81 34.92 20.80
N TRP A 177 -7.27 33.79 20.28
CA TRP A 177 -8.57 33.68 19.65
C TRP A 177 -9.62 33.34 20.71
N GLY A 178 -10.78 33.96 20.60
CA GLY A 178 -11.92 33.76 21.46
C GLY A 178 -13.21 33.66 20.67
N THR A 179 -14.30 33.62 21.42
CA THR A 179 -15.65 33.62 20.86
C THR A 179 -16.48 34.70 21.52
N GLN A 180 -17.38 35.27 20.74
CA GLN A 180 -18.41 36.18 21.20
C GLN A 180 -19.78 35.66 20.77
N VAL A 181 -20.80 35.96 21.56
CA VAL A 181 -22.15 35.42 21.39
C VAL A 181 -23.10 36.56 21.07
N CYS A 182 -23.89 36.40 20.01
CA CYS A 182 -24.96 37.31 19.64
C CYS A 182 -26.08 37.29 20.70
N GLN A 183 -26.37 38.45 21.27
CA GLN A 183 -27.34 38.66 22.33
C GLN A 183 -28.76 38.84 21.77
N ASN A 184 -29.75 39.03 22.66
CA ASN A 184 -31.13 39.24 22.24
C ASN A 184 -31.40 40.66 21.72
N ASP A 185 -30.47 41.57 21.91
CA ASP A 185 -30.54 42.99 21.57
C ASP A 185 -29.72 43.35 20.32
N GLY A 186 -29.31 42.35 19.52
CA GLY A 186 -28.53 42.57 18.30
C GLY A 186 -27.02 42.70 18.54
N THR A 187 -26.57 42.73 19.80
CA THR A 187 -25.14 42.96 20.09
C THR A 187 -24.32 41.70 20.35
N PHE A 188 -23.01 41.74 20.10
CA PHE A 188 -22.10 40.69 20.58
C PHE A 188 -21.74 40.86 22.08
N THR A 189 -21.58 39.74 22.81
CA THR A 189 -20.95 39.76 24.15
C THR A 189 -19.47 40.12 24.07
N THR A 190 -18.86 40.52 25.19
CA THR A 190 -17.40 40.68 25.29
C THR A 190 -16.65 39.43 24.82
N CYS A 191 -15.59 39.63 24.02
CA CYS A 191 -14.79 38.54 23.48
C CYS A 191 -14.20 37.66 24.59
N SER A 192 -14.32 36.34 24.46
CA SER A 192 -13.75 35.39 25.43
C SER A 192 -12.24 35.15 25.25
N ALA A 193 -11.57 35.88 24.36
CA ALA A 193 -10.15 35.73 24.11
C ALA A 193 -9.36 36.14 25.37
N SER A 194 -8.37 35.33 25.75
CA SER A 194 -7.47 35.65 26.87
C SER A 194 -6.71 36.94 26.58
N THR A 195 -6.56 37.79 27.59
CA THR A 195 -5.64 38.95 27.56
C THR A 195 -4.28 38.62 28.19
N ASP A 196 -4.14 37.42 28.79
CA ASP A 196 -2.90 36.95 29.40
C ASP A 196 -2.07 36.20 28.35
N CYS A 197 -1.17 36.93 27.68
CA CYS A 197 -0.16 36.37 26.76
C CYS A 197 0.85 35.47 27.51
N ALA A 198 1.27 34.34 26.90
CA ALA A 198 2.27 33.43 27.48
C ALA A 198 3.70 33.99 27.42
N CYS A 199 3.97 34.84 26.42
CA CYS A 199 5.18 35.63 26.27
C CYS A 199 4.82 37.02 25.73
N THR A 200 5.65 38.03 25.97
CA THR A 200 5.30 39.42 25.66
C THR A 200 5.98 39.97 24.41
N THR A 201 7.04 39.33 23.95
CA THR A 201 7.85 39.81 22.82
C THR A 201 8.04 38.69 21.78
N PRO A 202 7.38 38.76 20.61
CA PRO A 202 7.63 37.81 19.53
C PRO A 202 9.11 37.75 19.16
N GLY A 203 9.65 36.54 19.10
CA GLY A 203 11.08 36.28 18.89
C GLY A 203 11.94 36.28 20.15
N GLU A 204 11.39 36.57 21.33
CA GLU A 204 12.07 36.31 22.61
C GLU A 204 12.44 34.83 22.73
N LEU A 205 13.58 34.56 23.37
CA LEU A 205 14.06 33.22 23.64
C LEU A 205 14.12 32.98 25.14
N GLU A 206 13.64 31.83 25.58
CA GLU A 206 13.84 31.35 26.95
C GLU A 206 14.27 29.88 26.96
N GLU A 207 14.89 29.48 28.07
CA GLU A 207 15.26 28.09 28.31
C GLU A 207 14.01 27.28 28.66
N ALA A 208 13.80 26.18 27.96
CA ALA A 208 12.70 25.26 28.22
C ALA A 208 13.14 23.81 28.13
N GLU A 209 12.39 22.97 28.82
CA GLU A 209 12.57 21.52 28.76
C GLU A 209 12.16 21.02 27.37
N CYS A 210 12.99 20.13 26.83
CA CYS A 210 12.71 19.47 25.58
C CYS A 210 11.71 18.33 25.76
N ARG A 211 11.11 17.89 24.64
CA ARG A 211 10.05 16.86 24.66
C ARG A 211 10.48 15.53 25.31
N PHE A 212 11.76 15.16 25.24
CA PHE A 212 12.32 13.92 25.79
C PHE A 212 13.62 14.22 26.54
N CYS A 213 13.53 14.55 27.83
CA CYS A 213 14.66 15.08 28.62
C CYS A 213 15.44 16.21 27.90
N GLY A 214 16.48 16.70 28.56
CA GLY A 214 17.33 17.73 28.00
C GLY A 214 16.65 19.10 27.99
N TRP A 215 17.34 20.05 27.37
CA TRP A 215 16.96 21.46 27.40
C TRP A 215 17.25 22.09 26.04
N GLY A 216 16.53 23.15 25.74
CA GLY A 216 16.72 23.94 24.54
C GLY A 216 16.19 25.34 24.73
N TYR A 217 16.32 26.15 23.68
CA TYR A 217 15.71 27.47 23.63
C TYR A 217 14.42 27.41 22.86
N GLN A 218 13.32 27.77 23.50
CA GLN A 218 12.05 28.02 22.83
C GLN A 218 11.93 29.47 22.42
N ARG A 219 11.16 29.72 21.35
CA ARG A 219 10.93 31.04 20.78
C ARG A 219 9.48 31.45 21.00
N CYS A 220 9.26 32.70 21.38
CA CYS A 220 7.93 33.29 21.39
C CYS A 220 7.46 33.47 19.93
N GLY A 221 6.37 32.79 19.56
CA GLY A 221 5.74 32.89 18.26
C GLY A 221 5.10 34.27 18.02
N GLU A 222 4.69 34.53 16.78
CA GLU A 222 3.95 35.76 16.42
C GLU A 222 2.54 35.79 17.04
N ASP A 223 2.06 34.66 17.53
CA ASP A 223 0.82 34.48 18.28
C ASP A 223 1.00 34.62 19.81
N TYR A 224 2.18 35.08 20.25
CA TYR A 224 2.52 35.28 21.67
C TYR A 224 2.43 33.97 22.50
N GLN A 225 2.65 32.83 21.86
CA GLN A 225 2.79 31.51 22.49
C GLN A 225 4.23 30.99 22.35
N TRP A 226 4.70 30.21 23.33
CA TRP A 226 6.01 29.55 23.21
C TRP A 226 5.96 28.38 22.22
N GLU A 227 6.79 28.44 21.18
CA GLU A 227 6.99 27.35 20.24
C GLU A 227 7.87 26.24 20.87
N MET A 228 7.75 24.99 20.42
CA MET A 228 8.68 23.95 20.89
C MET A 228 10.15 24.32 20.58
N PRO A 229 11.12 23.98 21.46
CA PRO A 229 12.53 24.27 21.22
C PRO A 229 13.00 23.79 19.84
N LEU A 230 13.64 24.69 19.08
CA LEU A 230 14.09 24.44 17.71
C LEU A 230 15.21 23.40 17.64
N GLU A 231 16.08 23.40 18.65
CA GLU A 231 17.14 22.43 18.86
C GLU A 231 17.17 22.02 20.33
N CYS A 232 17.28 20.72 20.56
CA CYS A 232 17.33 20.13 21.89
C CYS A 232 18.72 19.56 22.17
N TYR A 233 19.31 19.96 23.29
CA TYR A 233 20.58 19.43 23.78
C TYR A 233 20.31 18.40 24.88
N ASP A 234 21.09 17.31 24.88
CA ASP A 234 20.93 16.18 25.81
C ASP A 234 19.52 15.55 25.80
N SER A 235 18.79 15.66 24.68
CA SER A 235 17.51 14.99 24.52
C SER A 235 17.69 13.48 24.34
N GLY A 236 16.89 12.69 25.04
CA GLY A 236 16.83 11.25 24.90
C GLY A 236 15.83 10.79 23.85
N SER A 237 15.71 9.47 23.73
CA SER A 237 14.84 8.78 22.77
C SER A 237 13.39 8.61 23.26
N CYS A 238 13.12 8.85 24.54
CA CYS A 238 11.80 8.68 25.16
C CYS A 238 11.63 9.58 26.40
N LEU A 239 10.39 9.69 26.91
CA LEU A 239 10.10 10.41 28.16
C LEU A 239 10.26 9.46 29.35
N GLU A 240 11.01 9.86 30.38
CA GLU A 240 11.24 9.06 31.59
C GLU A 240 9.92 8.50 32.17
N GLY A 241 9.94 7.23 32.57
CA GLY A 241 8.78 6.56 33.14
C GLY A 241 7.73 6.10 32.11
N THR A 242 7.87 6.49 30.84
CA THR A 242 7.01 5.94 29.77
C THR A 242 7.24 4.45 29.64
N ILE A 243 6.16 3.69 29.54
CA ILE A 243 6.19 2.24 29.30
C ILE A 243 5.76 1.99 27.87
N GLU A 244 6.56 1.21 27.16
CA GLU A 244 6.24 0.68 25.85
C GLU A 244 5.95 -0.81 25.96
N THR A 245 4.93 -1.28 25.24
CA THR A 245 4.55 -2.69 25.18
C THR A 245 4.53 -3.13 23.73
N GLU A 246 5.11 -4.30 23.45
CA GLU A 246 5.02 -4.92 22.13
C GLU A 246 4.67 -6.41 22.23
N SER A 247 4.17 -6.94 21.12
CA SER A 247 3.91 -8.37 20.96
C SER A 247 5.21 -9.16 20.86
N CYS A 248 5.24 -10.36 21.43
CA CYS A 248 6.37 -11.28 21.34
C CYS A 248 5.88 -12.74 21.38
N GLY A 249 6.61 -13.64 20.71
CA GLY A 249 6.27 -15.07 20.69
C GLY A 249 4.84 -15.35 20.22
N PHE A 250 4.21 -16.34 20.83
CA PHE A 250 2.84 -16.77 20.52
C PHE A 250 1.83 -16.03 21.42
N CYS A 251 1.24 -14.94 20.92
CA CYS A 251 0.31 -14.05 21.64
C CYS A 251 0.86 -13.40 22.94
N GLY A 252 2.16 -13.52 23.20
CA GLY A 252 2.78 -12.90 24.36
C GLY A 252 2.99 -11.40 24.19
N THR A 253 3.26 -10.74 25.31
CA THR A 253 3.68 -9.33 25.33
C THR A 253 4.90 -9.15 26.22
N ARG A 254 5.76 -8.21 25.84
CA ARG A 254 6.86 -7.73 26.66
C ARG A 254 6.82 -6.21 26.76
N THR A 255 7.37 -5.70 27.84
CA THR A 255 7.36 -4.27 28.12
C THR A 255 8.77 -3.77 28.36
N ARG A 256 9.04 -2.51 28.02
CA ARG A 256 10.23 -1.78 28.47
C ARG A 256 9.81 -0.42 28.99
N MET A 257 10.62 0.14 29.87
CA MET A 257 10.40 1.48 30.40
C MET A 257 11.53 2.41 29.99
N CYS A 258 11.21 3.68 29.83
CA CYS A 258 12.21 4.71 29.64
C CYS A 258 12.89 5.04 30.98
N GLY A 259 14.22 4.94 31.01
CA GLY A 259 15.02 5.21 32.20
C GLY A 259 15.17 6.71 32.48
N PRO A 260 15.84 7.07 33.59
CA PRO A 260 16.08 8.47 33.98
C PRO A 260 16.99 9.23 33.01
N ASP A 261 17.80 8.52 32.22
CA ASP A 261 18.62 9.12 31.16
C ASP A 261 17.83 9.32 29.84
N CYS A 262 16.49 9.20 29.90
CA CYS A 262 15.58 9.25 28.75
C CYS A 262 15.94 8.29 27.60
N GLU A 263 16.55 7.15 27.96
CA GLU A 263 16.85 6.05 27.05
C GLU A 263 16.02 4.81 27.42
N TRP A 264 15.65 4.04 26.39
CA TRP A 264 14.87 2.83 26.58
C TRP A 264 15.69 1.75 27.30
N LEU A 265 15.18 1.24 28.42
CA LEU A 265 15.76 0.07 29.06
C LEU A 265 15.53 -1.19 28.22
N ALA A 266 16.24 -2.27 28.58
CA ALA A 266 16.05 -3.56 27.96
C ALA A 266 14.60 -4.05 28.09
N TRP A 267 14.11 -4.73 27.05
CA TRP A 267 12.82 -5.41 27.10
C TRP A 267 12.77 -6.44 28.23
N SER A 268 11.61 -6.53 28.88
CA SER A 268 11.31 -7.63 29.80
C SER A 268 11.30 -8.97 29.06
N GLU A 269 11.34 -10.05 29.84
CA GLU A 269 10.97 -11.37 29.33
C GLU A 269 9.56 -11.34 28.73
N CYS A 270 9.34 -12.20 27.73
CA CYS A 270 8.05 -12.31 27.07
C CYS A 270 7.07 -13.09 27.95
N THR A 271 5.96 -12.45 28.33
CA THR A 271 4.95 -13.04 29.24
C THR A 271 3.63 -13.25 28.51
N GLY A 272 2.77 -14.14 29.02
CA GLY A 272 1.47 -14.44 28.40
C GLY A 272 1.56 -15.21 27.08
N GLN A 273 2.65 -15.96 26.88
CA GLN A 273 2.80 -16.80 25.69
C GLN A 273 1.80 -17.96 25.74
N GLY A 274 1.14 -18.22 24.62
CA GLY A 274 0.37 -19.44 24.38
C GLY A 274 1.23 -20.58 23.83
N GLU A 275 0.57 -21.68 23.53
CA GLU A 275 1.19 -22.91 23.03
C GLU A 275 1.55 -22.85 21.53
N CYS A 276 0.83 -22.02 20.76
CA CYS A 276 0.92 -21.97 19.30
C CYS A 276 0.61 -20.58 18.75
N GLN A 277 1.02 -20.29 17.50
CA GLN A 277 0.66 -19.04 16.84
C GLN A 277 -0.83 -19.02 16.48
N ALA A 278 -1.56 -17.97 16.84
CA ALA A 278 -2.98 -17.83 16.52
C ALA A 278 -3.25 -17.99 15.00
N GLY A 279 -4.26 -18.79 14.67
CA GLY A 279 -4.64 -19.15 13.30
C GLY A 279 -3.77 -20.24 12.66
N LEU A 280 -2.73 -20.74 13.36
CA LEU A 280 -1.94 -21.87 12.88
C LEU A 280 -2.81 -23.12 12.84
N GLN A 281 -2.80 -23.82 11.70
CA GLN A 281 -3.45 -25.11 11.55
C GLN A 281 -2.43 -26.23 11.66
N GLU A 282 -2.82 -27.29 12.36
CA GLU A 282 -2.09 -28.56 12.41
C GLU A 282 -3.00 -29.67 11.96
N TYR A 283 -2.43 -30.63 11.24
CA TYR A 283 -3.12 -31.83 10.79
C TYR A 283 -2.34 -33.05 11.26
N THR A 284 -3.06 -34.13 11.55
CA THR A 284 -2.47 -35.43 11.89
C THR A 284 -3.29 -36.57 11.28
N THR A 285 -2.63 -37.69 11.03
CA THR A 285 -3.25 -38.98 10.69
C THR A 285 -3.47 -39.88 11.90
N ASP A 286 -3.02 -39.46 13.09
CA ASP A 286 -3.10 -40.26 14.31
C ASP A 286 -4.55 -40.60 14.64
N ASP A 287 -4.80 -41.86 14.99
CA ASP A 287 -6.13 -42.42 15.28
C ASP A 287 -7.17 -42.26 14.16
N CYS A 288 -6.75 -41.88 12.95
CA CYS A 288 -7.64 -41.80 11.80
C CYS A 288 -7.74 -43.13 11.06
N THR A 289 -8.98 -43.57 10.89
CA THR A 289 -9.33 -44.70 10.04
C THR A 289 -10.52 -44.30 9.17
N PRO A 290 -10.59 -44.74 7.91
CA PRO A 290 -9.60 -45.50 7.12
C PRO A 290 -8.23 -44.83 6.88
N LEU A 291 -7.27 -45.59 6.34
CA LEU A 291 -5.94 -45.11 5.99
C LEU A 291 -6.00 -43.87 5.07
N GLY A 292 -5.18 -42.87 5.36
CA GLY A 292 -5.11 -41.63 4.58
C GLY A 292 -6.07 -40.53 5.02
N TYR A 293 -6.94 -40.79 5.99
CA TYR A 293 -7.79 -39.77 6.60
C TYR A 293 -6.93 -38.86 7.49
N VAL A 294 -7.29 -37.58 7.55
CA VAL A 294 -6.63 -36.58 8.38
C VAL A 294 -7.65 -35.88 9.26
N ARG A 295 -7.22 -35.47 10.45
CA ARG A 295 -7.97 -34.54 11.30
C ARG A 295 -7.14 -33.30 11.55
N GLU A 296 -7.81 -32.18 11.65
CA GLU A 296 -7.20 -30.88 11.85
C GLU A 296 -7.53 -30.30 13.22
N ARG A 297 -6.65 -29.43 13.71
CA ARG A 297 -6.94 -28.47 14.78
C ARG A 297 -6.39 -27.11 14.38
N GLU A 298 -6.99 -26.08 14.93
CA GLU A 298 -6.53 -24.71 14.77
C GLU A 298 -6.11 -24.14 16.12
N CYS A 299 -5.11 -23.28 16.10
CA CYS A 299 -4.73 -22.47 17.23
C CYS A 299 -5.66 -21.27 17.35
N ASP A 300 -6.35 -21.12 18.48
CA ASP A 300 -7.30 -20.03 18.68
C ASP A 300 -6.61 -18.64 18.81
N SER A 301 -7.42 -17.58 18.89
CA SER A 301 -6.93 -16.21 19.06
C SER A 301 -6.26 -15.96 20.42
N GLN A 302 -6.36 -16.90 21.35
CA GLN A 302 -5.69 -16.89 22.65
C GLN A 302 -4.40 -17.73 22.63
N CYS A 303 -3.97 -18.17 21.44
CA CYS A 303 -2.79 -18.99 21.21
C CYS A 303 -2.82 -20.35 21.92
N ASN A 304 -4.01 -20.96 22.06
CA ASN A 304 -4.16 -22.33 22.56
C ASN A 304 -4.68 -23.23 21.46
N TRP A 305 -4.25 -24.50 21.47
CA TRP A 305 -4.80 -25.49 20.55
C TRP A 305 -6.26 -25.78 20.88
N VAL A 306 -7.13 -25.67 19.87
CA VAL A 306 -8.47 -26.23 19.93
C VAL A 306 -8.37 -27.76 19.86
N ASP A 307 -9.36 -28.46 20.43
CA ASP A 307 -9.46 -29.91 20.31
C ASP A 307 -9.42 -30.36 18.84
N LEU A 308 -8.76 -31.50 18.60
CA LEU A 308 -8.70 -32.10 17.26
C LEU A 308 -10.12 -32.40 16.76
N GLY A 309 -10.37 -31.98 15.51
CA GLY A 309 -11.61 -32.30 14.80
C GLY A 309 -11.74 -33.78 14.47
N ASP A 310 -12.84 -34.10 13.80
CA ASP A 310 -13.09 -35.45 13.29
C ASP A 310 -12.13 -35.80 12.15
N CYS A 311 -11.86 -37.10 11.99
CA CYS A 311 -11.11 -37.58 10.84
C CYS A 311 -11.93 -37.42 9.56
N THR A 312 -11.34 -36.75 8.57
CA THR A 312 -11.91 -36.47 7.27
C THR A 312 -11.11 -37.17 6.17
N GLY A 313 -11.83 -37.59 5.13
CA GLY A 313 -11.27 -38.30 3.99
C GLY A 313 -12.45 -38.78 3.15
N ASP A 314 -12.66 -38.17 1.99
CA ASP A 314 -13.72 -38.65 1.12
C ASP A 314 -13.17 -39.83 0.32
N CYS A 315 -13.77 -41.01 0.47
CA CYS A 315 -13.59 -42.15 -0.42
C CYS A 315 -14.95 -42.75 -0.73
N LEU A 316 -15.72 -42.01 -1.53
CA LEU A 316 -17.11 -42.30 -1.85
C LEU A 316 -17.26 -43.31 -3.00
N ILE A 317 -16.19 -43.54 -3.75
CA ILE A 317 -16.20 -44.47 -4.88
C ILE A 317 -15.39 -45.72 -4.54
N ALA A 318 -16.01 -46.88 -4.76
CA ALA A 318 -15.37 -48.17 -4.55
C ALA A 318 -14.28 -48.40 -5.63
N PRO A 319 -13.02 -48.66 -5.23
CA PRO A 319 -11.99 -49.05 -6.18
C PRO A 319 -12.30 -50.41 -6.81
N ARG A 320 -11.91 -50.59 -8.07
CA ARG A 320 -11.92 -51.90 -8.72
C ARG A 320 -10.94 -52.82 -8.02
N THR A 321 -11.37 -54.04 -7.70
CA THR A 321 -10.50 -55.12 -7.24
C THR A 321 -10.10 -55.97 -8.44
N GLY A 322 -8.81 -56.31 -8.51
CA GLY A 322 -8.27 -57.24 -9.49
C GLY A 322 -8.81 -58.65 -9.27
N GLY A 323 -8.79 -59.44 -10.33
CA GLY A 323 -9.20 -60.84 -10.30
C GLY A 323 -8.00 -61.78 -10.37
N THR A 324 -8.29 -63.01 -10.73
CA THR A 324 -7.29 -63.94 -11.25
C THR A 324 -7.68 -64.33 -12.66
N TRP A 325 -6.71 -64.41 -13.55
CA TRP A 325 -6.86 -64.99 -14.86
C TRP A 325 -7.21 -66.48 -14.77
N THR A 326 -7.70 -67.05 -15.86
CA THR A 326 -8.08 -68.47 -15.92
C THR A 326 -6.92 -69.43 -15.66
N ASP A 327 -5.68 -68.98 -15.83
CA ASP A 327 -4.46 -69.73 -15.55
C ASP A 327 -3.97 -69.57 -14.09
N GLY A 328 -4.70 -68.80 -13.26
CA GLY A 328 -4.38 -68.55 -11.86
C GLY A 328 -3.43 -67.38 -11.62
N THR A 329 -2.98 -66.67 -12.66
CA THR A 329 -2.16 -65.46 -12.51
C THR A 329 -3.00 -64.25 -12.07
N PRO A 330 -2.46 -63.28 -11.31
CA PRO A 330 -3.20 -62.08 -10.93
C PRO A 330 -3.58 -61.21 -12.14
N ASP A 331 -4.83 -60.74 -12.18
CA ASP A 331 -5.25 -59.68 -13.11
C ASP A 331 -5.03 -58.34 -12.40
N PHE A 332 -3.85 -57.74 -12.61
CA PHE A 332 -3.31 -56.52 -11.97
C PHE A 332 -4.12 -55.23 -12.25
N LYS A 333 -5.42 -55.31 -12.02
CA LYS A 333 -6.45 -54.29 -12.23
C LYS A 333 -6.87 -53.59 -10.94
N ASP A 334 -6.26 -53.98 -9.82
CA ASP A 334 -6.50 -53.40 -8.51
C ASP A 334 -6.27 -51.89 -8.49
N GLU A 335 -7.22 -51.22 -7.87
CA GLU A 335 -7.24 -49.78 -7.66
C GLU A 335 -7.23 -49.49 -6.16
N VAL A 336 -6.79 -48.28 -5.81
CA VAL A 336 -6.95 -47.74 -4.46
C VAL A 336 -7.61 -46.38 -4.53
N CYS A 337 -8.49 -46.09 -3.58
CA CYS A 337 -8.99 -44.74 -3.37
C CYS A 337 -7.98 -43.96 -2.51
N VAL A 338 -7.52 -42.83 -3.04
CA VAL A 338 -6.73 -41.86 -2.29
C VAL A 338 -7.70 -40.81 -1.73
N PRO A 339 -7.86 -40.73 -0.39
CA PRO A 339 -8.83 -39.83 0.21
C PRO A 339 -8.58 -38.36 -0.13
N ALA A 340 -9.65 -37.56 -0.16
CA ALA A 340 -9.52 -36.11 -0.22
C ALA A 340 -8.72 -35.57 0.98
N GLY A 341 -7.94 -34.52 0.79
CA GLY A 341 -7.17 -33.91 1.88
C GLY A 341 -5.84 -33.28 1.45
N PRO A 342 -5.18 -32.58 2.38
CA PRO A 342 -3.87 -31.98 2.19
C PRO A 342 -2.74 -33.02 2.06
N PHE A 343 -1.70 -32.67 1.32
CA PHE A 343 -0.41 -33.37 1.30
C PHE A 343 0.74 -32.40 0.99
N TYR A 344 1.97 -32.81 1.31
CA TYR A 344 3.16 -32.08 0.86
C TYR A 344 3.46 -32.40 -0.61
N TYR A 345 3.38 -31.36 -1.44
CA TYR A 345 3.76 -31.38 -2.86
C TYR A 345 5.10 -30.68 -3.04
N GLY A 346 6.02 -31.29 -3.80
CA GLY A 346 7.38 -30.77 -3.99
C GLY A 346 8.35 -31.18 -2.87
N ASP A 347 9.54 -30.58 -2.85
CA ASP A 347 10.53 -30.72 -1.78
C ASP A 347 11.42 -29.47 -1.63
N ASP A 348 11.96 -29.25 -0.44
CA ASP A 348 12.95 -28.21 -0.17
C ASP A 348 14.38 -28.76 -0.11
N TYR A 349 14.62 -29.99 -0.59
CA TYR A 349 15.88 -30.69 -0.39
C TYR A 349 17.00 -30.16 -1.29
N ASP A 350 16.69 -29.71 -2.50
CA ASP A 350 17.70 -29.21 -3.45
C ASP A 350 17.24 -27.92 -4.15
N ASN A 351 17.53 -26.77 -3.51
CA ASN A 351 17.17 -25.44 -4.02
C ASN A 351 17.92 -25.02 -5.30
N THR A 352 18.78 -25.87 -5.85
CA THR A 352 19.72 -25.46 -6.91
C THR A 352 19.27 -25.78 -8.33
N TYR A 353 18.23 -26.62 -8.52
CA TYR A 353 17.77 -27.03 -9.86
C TYR A 353 16.26 -27.09 -10.09
N THR A 354 15.43 -27.16 -9.05
CA THR A 354 13.97 -27.27 -9.18
C THR A 354 13.28 -26.09 -8.49
N ASN A 355 12.57 -25.25 -9.26
CA ASN A 355 11.63 -24.26 -8.74
C ASN A 355 10.37 -24.97 -8.19
N ASP A 356 10.53 -25.91 -7.25
CA ASP A 356 9.47 -26.81 -6.76
C ASP A 356 9.39 -26.77 -5.23
N PRO A 357 9.06 -25.61 -4.63
CA PRO A 357 9.07 -25.45 -3.17
C PRO A 357 8.07 -26.40 -2.53
N MET A 358 8.46 -26.98 -1.40
CA MET A 358 7.55 -27.83 -0.65
C MET A 358 6.36 -27.00 -0.15
N GLN A 359 5.16 -27.42 -0.53
CA GLN A 359 3.93 -26.68 -0.21
C GLN A 359 2.78 -27.63 0.10
N ILE A 360 1.81 -27.13 0.87
CA ILE A 360 0.61 -27.88 1.23
C ILE A 360 -0.41 -27.69 0.11
N VAL A 361 -0.72 -28.78 -0.59
CA VAL A 361 -1.74 -28.82 -1.65
C VAL A 361 -2.89 -29.69 -1.18
N TYR A 362 -4.11 -29.26 -1.47
CA TYR A 362 -5.33 -30.03 -1.26
C TYR A 362 -5.74 -30.76 -2.53
N LEU A 363 -5.93 -32.07 -2.45
CA LEU A 363 -6.54 -32.86 -3.53
C LEU A 363 -7.91 -33.36 -3.12
N SER A 364 -8.87 -33.27 -4.04
CA SER A 364 -10.09 -34.06 -4.00
C SER A 364 -9.77 -35.55 -4.09
N GLN A 365 -10.69 -36.37 -3.65
CA GLN A 365 -10.58 -37.82 -3.75
C GLN A 365 -10.42 -38.29 -5.19
N PHE A 366 -9.61 -39.31 -5.40
CA PHE A 366 -9.42 -39.94 -6.70
C PHE A 366 -9.08 -41.42 -6.52
N ILE A 367 -9.22 -42.17 -7.61
CA ILE A 367 -8.84 -43.56 -7.67
C ILE A 367 -7.63 -43.70 -8.59
N ILE A 368 -6.67 -44.52 -8.21
CA ILE A 368 -5.47 -44.81 -9.00
C ILE A 368 -5.15 -46.30 -8.97
N ASP A 369 -4.60 -46.81 -10.06
CA ASP A 369 -4.14 -48.19 -10.16
C ASP A 369 -2.98 -48.44 -9.17
N ILE A 370 -3.04 -49.59 -8.48
CA ILE A 370 -1.99 -50.05 -7.56
C ILE A 370 -0.71 -50.38 -8.33
N TYR A 371 -0.87 -50.95 -9.52
CA TYR A 371 0.22 -51.43 -10.38
C TYR A 371 0.36 -50.56 -11.63
N GLU A 372 1.57 -50.53 -12.20
CA GLU A 372 1.76 -50.10 -13.58
C GLU A 372 0.91 -50.97 -14.52
N VAL A 373 0.49 -50.44 -15.67
CA VAL A 373 -0.26 -51.21 -16.66
C VAL A 373 0.64 -52.31 -17.22
N SER A 374 0.23 -53.57 -17.12
CA SER A 374 1.01 -54.70 -17.62
C SER A 374 0.83 -54.92 -19.14
N ASN A 375 1.75 -55.64 -19.76
CA ASN A 375 1.64 -56.08 -21.15
C ASN A 375 0.36 -56.90 -21.40
N ASP A 376 -0.01 -57.79 -20.48
CA ASP A 376 -1.26 -58.57 -20.57
C ASP A 376 -2.49 -57.65 -20.62
N ARG A 377 -2.56 -56.66 -19.72
CA ARG A 377 -3.66 -55.68 -19.70
C ARG A 377 -3.73 -54.90 -21.00
N TYR A 378 -2.58 -54.44 -21.52
CA TYR A 378 -2.54 -53.71 -22.78
C TYR A 378 -2.95 -54.60 -23.97
N ARG A 379 -2.60 -55.90 -23.96
CA ARG A 379 -3.04 -56.88 -24.98
C ARG A 379 -4.56 -57.00 -25.05
N GLU A 380 -5.26 -56.98 -23.92
CA GLU A 380 -6.73 -56.98 -23.93
C GLU A 380 -7.31 -55.80 -24.74
N CYS A 381 -6.72 -54.60 -24.61
CA CYS A 381 -7.15 -53.42 -25.35
C CYS A 381 -6.88 -53.55 -26.86
N VAL A 382 -5.74 -54.14 -27.22
CA VAL A 382 -5.38 -54.40 -28.62
C VAL A 382 -6.30 -55.46 -29.23
N ASP A 383 -6.57 -56.55 -28.52
CA ASP A 383 -7.47 -57.62 -28.95
C ASP A 383 -8.92 -57.12 -29.10
N ALA A 384 -9.33 -56.15 -28.27
CA ALA A 384 -10.59 -55.44 -28.40
C ALA A 384 -10.64 -54.45 -29.59
N GLY A 385 -9.51 -54.22 -30.27
CA GLY A 385 -9.40 -53.26 -31.37
C GLY A 385 -9.41 -51.79 -30.93
N MET A 386 -9.19 -51.52 -29.64
CA MET A 386 -9.26 -50.19 -29.04
C MET A 386 -7.89 -49.54 -28.86
N CYS A 387 -6.83 -50.35 -28.78
CA CYS A 387 -5.44 -49.91 -28.74
C CYS A 387 -4.67 -50.44 -29.96
N VAL A 388 -3.51 -49.82 -30.24
CA VAL A 388 -2.57 -50.26 -31.28
C VAL A 388 -1.38 -50.94 -30.61
N ALA A 389 -0.99 -52.10 -31.11
CA ALA A 389 0.22 -52.79 -30.65
C ALA A 389 1.45 -51.89 -30.85
N PRO A 390 2.42 -51.87 -29.91
CA PRO A 390 3.65 -51.10 -30.06
C PRO A 390 4.35 -51.44 -31.37
N SER A 391 4.85 -50.43 -32.07
CA SER A 391 5.46 -50.58 -33.40
C SER A 391 6.98 -50.75 -33.37
N ASP A 392 7.63 -50.32 -32.29
CA ASP A 392 9.08 -50.36 -32.13
C ASP A 392 9.46 -51.55 -31.24
N LEU A 393 9.97 -52.60 -31.87
CA LEU A 393 10.31 -53.86 -31.20
C LEU A 393 11.52 -53.74 -30.25
N GLU A 394 12.37 -52.73 -30.43
CA GLU A 394 13.52 -52.51 -29.55
C GLU A 394 13.16 -51.74 -28.28
N GLN A 395 11.99 -51.08 -28.29
CA GLN A 395 11.51 -50.24 -27.19
C GLN A 395 10.38 -50.91 -26.38
N THR A 396 10.14 -52.22 -26.53
CA THR A 396 9.02 -52.88 -25.86
C THR A 396 9.27 -54.34 -25.56
N THR A 397 8.70 -54.82 -24.45
CA THR A 397 8.64 -56.25 -24.10
C THR A 397 7.29 -56.87 -24.46
N TYR A 398 6.36 -56.10 -25.05
CA TYR A 398 4.98 -56.51 -25.33
C TYR A 398 4.83 -57.83 -26.09
N PHE A 399 5.76 -58.12 -27.01
CA PHE A 399 5.74 -59.32 -27.85
C PHE A 399 6.33 -60.56 -27.17
N ASP A 400 6.98 -60.39 -26.02
CA ASP A 400 7.48 -61.48 -25.20
C ASP A 400 6.37 -61.95 -24.26
N LEU A 401 5.79 -63.12 -24.57
CA LEU A 401 4.66 -63.68 -23.80
C LEU A 401 5.07 -64.09 -22.38
N GLU A 402 6.36 -64.30 -22.11
CA GLU A 402 6.85 -64.56 -20.75
C GLU A 402 6.88 -63.28 -19.90
N LYS A 403 6.76 -62.11 -20.53
CA LYS A 403 6.74 -60.79 -19.88
C LYS A 403 5.34 -60.17 -19.83
N GLY A 404 4.30 -61.00 -19.72
CA GLY A 404 2.91 -60.54 -19.63
C GLY A 404 2.62 -59.64 -18.42
N ASN A 405 3.23 -59.95 -17.28
CA ASN A 405 3.11 -59.19 -16.04
C ASN A 405 4.16 -58.07 -15.89
N HIS A 406 4.97 -57.80 -16.91
CA HIS A 406 5.86 -56.63 -16.94
C HIS A 406 5.08 -55.40 -17.39
N PRO A 407 5.50 -54.18 -17.02
CA PRO A 407 4.84 -52.96 -17.45
C PRO A 407 4.93 -52.79 -18.97
N ILE A 408 3.84 -52.30 -19.57
CA ILE A 408 3.83 -51.87 -20.96
C ILE A 408 4.75 -50.65 -21.14
N ALA A 409 5.57 -50.70 -22.18
CA ALA A 409 6.43 -49.61 -22.61
C ALA A 409 6.53 -49.56 -24.14
N GLY A 410 7.18 -48.52 -24.67
CA GLY A 410 7.32 -48.33 -26.12
C GLY A 410 6.07 -47.77 -26.80
N ILE A 411 5.19 -47.15 -26.03
CA ILE A 411 3.99 -46.46 -26.53
C ILE A 411 4.10 -44.95 -26.32
N THR A 412 3.32 -44.20 -27.08
CA THR A 412 3.13 -42.76 -26.87
C THR A 412 2.20 -42.52 -25.69
N ARG A 413 2.26 -41.29 -25.17
CA ARG A 413 1.33 -40.84 -24.13
C ARG A 413 -0.13 -40.89 -24.58
N GLN A 414 -0.41 -40.56 -25.83
CA GLN A 414 -1.78 -40.61 -26.38
C GLN A 414 -2.30 -42.05 -26.45
N GLU A 415 -1.47 -43.02 -26.82
CA GLU A 415 -1.81 -44.44 -26.75
C GLU A 415 -2.09 -44.86 -25.29
N GLY A 416 -1.31 -44.38 -24.33
CA GLY A 416 -1.56 -44.60 -22.90
C GLY A 416 -2.88 -44.00 -22.39
N ILE A 417 -3.21 -42.77 -22.80
CA ILE A 417 -4.51 -42.14 -22.47
C ILE A 417 -5.66 -42.93 -23.09
N ALA A 418 -5.52 -43.37 -24.34
CA ALA A 418 -6.53 -44.18 -25.02
C ALA A 418 -6.76 -45.52 -24.29
N PHE A 419 -5.68 -46.18 -23.84
CA PHE A 419 -5.77 -47.36 -22.99
C PHE A 419 -6.53 -47.07 -21.69
N CYS A 420 -6.15 -46.04 -20.93
CA CYS A 420 -6.83 -45.72 -19.68
C CYS A 420 -8.32 -45.39 -19.90
N ASN A 421 -8.66 -44.69 -20.98
CA ASN A 421 -10.04 -44.39 -21.31
C ASN A 421 -10.86 -45.66 -21.59
N TRP A 422 -10.27 -46.60 -22.33
CA TRP A 422 -10.86 -47.92 -22.55
C TRP A 422 -10.96 -48.74 -21.25
N ASP A 423 -9.95 -48.67 -20.38
CA ASP A 423 -9.90 -49.36 -19.09
C ASP A 423 -10.78 -48.66 -18.03
N GLY A 424 -12.09 -48.68 -18.25
CA GLY A 424 -13.07 -48.20 -17.27
C GLY A 424 -13.26 -46.68 -17.23
N GLY A 425 -12.96 -45.97 -18.32
CA GLY A 425 -13.18 -44.52 -18.43
C GLY A 425 -12.15 -43.69 -17.66
N LYS A 426 -10.95 -44.22 -17.43
CA LYS A 426 -9.86 -43.56 -16.71
C LYS A 426 -9.08 -42.60 -17.60
N THR A 427 -8.06 -41.98 -17.01
CA THR A 427 -7.04 -41.17 -17.66
C THR A 427 -5.68 -41.45 -16.98
N LEU A 428 -4.60 -40.80 -17.44
CA LEU A 428 -3.36 -40.71 -16.65
C LEU A 428 -3.60 -39.84 -15.40
N PRO A 429 -2.94 -40.13 -14.26
CA PRO A 429 -3.02 -39.26 -13.09
C PRO A 429 -2.36 -37.90 -13.37
N THR A 430 -2.81 -36.84 -12.71
CA THR A 430 -2.02 -35.61 -12.64
C THR A 430 -0.76 -35.84 -11.82
N GLU A 431 0.21 -34.94 -11.94
CA GLU A 431 1.43 -34.99 -11.15
C GLU A 431 1.15 -35.03 -9.65
N ALA A 432 0.28 -34.12 -9.19
CA ALA A 432 -0.06 -34.02 -7.79
C ALA A 432 -0.80 -35.26 -7.30
N GLN A 433 -1.71 -35.83 -8.11
CA GLN A 433 -2.37 -37.10 -7.80
C GLN A 433 -1.35 -38.23 -7.65
N TRP A 434 -0.43 -38.34 -8.60
CA TRP A 434 0.62 -39.35 -8.57
C TRP A 434 1.50 -39.21 -7.32
N GLU A 435 1.93 -37.98 -7.00
CA GLU A 435 2.82 -37.73 -5.88
C GLU A 435 2.13 -37.95 -4.53
N LYS A 436 0.88 -37.53 -4.36
CA LYS A 436 0.10 -37.84 -3.17
C LYS A 436 -0.08 -39.34 -3.00
N ALA A 437 -0.42 -40.06 -4.08
CA ALA A 437 -0.59 -41.52 -4.05
C ALA A 437 0.72 -42.25 -3.69
N ALA A 438 1.87 -41.70 -4.08
CA ALA A 438 3.18 -42.25 -3.78
C ALA A 438 3.70 -41.85 -2.37
N ARG A 439 3.37 -40.64 -1.90
CA ARG A 439 3.87 -40.09 -0.62
C ARG A 439 2.98 -40.42 0.57
N GLY A 440 1.68 -40.16 0.47
CA GLY A 440 0.74 -40.14 1.60
C GLY A 440 0.15 -38.75 1.90
N PRO A 441 -0.76 -38.64 2.87
CA PRO A 441 -1.37 -37.38 3.27
C PRO A 441 -0.40 -36.53 4.12
N TYR A 442 -0.70 -35.25 4.26
CA TYR A 442 -0.02 -34.39 5.24
C TYR A 442 -0.25 -34.94 6.67
N PRO A 443 0.74 -34.89 7.59
CA PRO A 443 2.05 -34.22 7.49
C PRO A 443 3.19 -35.10 6.96
N ARG A 444 2.91 -36.23 6.29
CA ARG A 444 3.98 -37.12 5.79
C ARG A 444 4.82 -36.40 4.72
N ASN A 445 6.12 -36.28 4.97
CA ASN A 445 7.06 -35.51 4.16
C ASN A 445 8.23 -36.33 3.59
N ASN A 446 8.17 -37.67 3.65
CA ASN A 446 9.25 -38.52 3.15
C ASN A 446 9.53 -38.29 1.67
N ILE A 447 10.80 -38.30 1.28
CA ILE A 447 11.24 -38.06 -0.10
C ILE A 447 11.08 -39.29 -1.01
N ARG A 448 10.83 -40.47 -0.44
CA ARG A 448 10.56 -41.74 -1.16
C ARG A 448 9.32 -42.43 -0.57
N PRO A 449 8.67 -43.34 -1.33
CA PRO A 449 7.43 -43.98 -0.90
C PRO A 449 7.54 -44.71 0.44
N TRP A 450 8.68 -45.37 0.66
CA TRP A 450 8.97 -46.21 1.84
C TRP A 450 9.63 -45.47 3.02
N GLY A 451 10.14 -44.24 2.82
CA GLY A 451 10.92 -43.53 3.84
C GLY A 451 12.04 -42.69 3.24
N ASP A 452 12.96 -42.21 4.06
CA ASP A 452 14.07 -41.33 3.64
C ASP A 452 15.39 -42.09 3.44
N GLU A 453 15.39 -43.40 3.66
CA GLU A 453 16.53 -44.27 3.40
C GLU A 453 16.74 -44.47 1.89
N ILE A 454 18.03 -44.51 1.50
CA ILE A 454 18.41 -44.85 0.13
C ILE A 454 17.95 -46.30 -0.15
N PRO A 455 17.26 -46.57 -1.27
CA PRO A 455 16.77 -47.90 -1.57
C PRO A 455 17.90 -48.89 -1.82
N THR A 456 17.58 -50.16 -1.65
CA THR A 456 18.35 -51.29 -2.18
C THR A 456 17.59 -51.91 -3.35
N CYS A 457 18.28 -52.78 -4.10
CA CYS A 457 17.66 -53.57 -5.16
C CYS A 457 16.61 -54.59 -4.69
N GLU A 458 16.37 -54.71 -3.38
CA GLU A 458 15.30 -55.54 -2.81
C GLU A 458 13.95 -54.82 -2.78
N ILE A 459 13.94 -53.49 -2.94
CA ILE A 459 12.72 -52.67 -2.84
C ILE A 459 12.44 -51.81 -4.08
N MET A 460 13.34 -51.80 -5.06
CA MET A 460 13.16 -51.05 -6.31
C MET A 460 14.03 -51.62 -7.44
N ASN A 461 13.56 -51.53 -8.69
CA ASN A 461 14.36 -51.78 -9.89
C ASN A 461 15.03 -50.49 -10.39
N SER A 462 16.35 -50.51 -10.55
CA SER A 462 17.18 -49.34 -10.84
C SER A 462 18.45 -49.74 -11.61
N TYR A 463 19.18 -48.76 -12.14
CA TYR A 463 20.40 -48.95 -12.93
C TYR A 463 21.48 -49.73 -12.17
N ASP A 464 21.54 -49.54 -10.84
CA ASP A 464 22.51 -50.21 -9.97
C ASP A 464 22.18 -51.69 -9.74
N CYS A 465 20.99 -52.13 -10.13
CA CYS A 465 20.50 -53.47 -9.86
C CYS A 465 20.91 -54.44 -10.95
N THR A 466 21.36 -55.62 -10.54
CA THR A 466 21.79 -56.70 -11.45
C THR A 466 20.59 -57.45 -12.00
N VAL A 467 19.72 -56.75 -12.72
CA VAL A 467 18.64 -57.36 -13.51
C VAL A 467 19.25 -57.77 -14.85
N PRO A 468 19.14 -59.04 -15.29
CA PRO A 468 19.64 -59.47 -16.58
C PRO A 468 19.12 -58.54 -17.68
N ASP A 469 20.06 -57.89 -18.37
CA ASP A 469 19.85 -57.05 -19.55
C ASP A 469 19.11 -55.70 -19.35
N MET A 470 19.08 -55.10 -18.15
CA MET A 470 18.49 -53.75 -17.93
C MET A 470 17.06 -53.62 -18.47
N TYR A 471 16.21 -54.63 -18.24
CA TYR A 471 14.79 -54.59 -18.57
C TYR A 471 13.92 -54.38 -17.32
N THR A 472 12.65 -54.08 -17.56
CA THR A 472 11.62 -53.99 -16.53
C THR A 472 11.47 -55.31 -15.76
N THR A 473 10.94 -55.25 -14.55
CA THR A 473 10.54 -56.39 -13.72
C THR A 473 9.00 -56.49 -13.70
N PRO A 474 8.42 -57.63 -13.26
CA PRO A 474 6.99 -57.74 -13.01
C PRO A 474 6.44 -56.60 -12.15
N VAL A 475 5.22 -56.16 -12.42
CA VAL A 475 4.60 -54.98 -11.79
C VAL A 475 4.40 -55.14 -10.27
N ASP A 476 4.50 -56.35 -9.73
CA ASP A 476 4.34 -56.69 -8.30
C ASP A 476 5.66 -57.09 -7.60
N SER A 477 6.82 -56.87 -8.24
CA SER A 477 8.12 -57.41 -7.80
C SER A 477 8.61 -56.91 -6.44
N TYR A 478 8.19 -55.72 -6.01
CA TYR A 478 8.76 -55.04 -4.84
C TYR A 478 7.72 -54.74 -3.75
N PRO A 479 7.20 -55.77 -3.04
CA PRO A 479 6.19 -55.60 -1.99
C PRO A 479 6.67 -54.80 -0.78
N ASN A 480 7.99 -54.68 -0.59
CA ASN A 480 8.59 -53.88 0.48
C ASN A 480 8.90 -52.43 0.04
N GLY A 481 8.75 -52.12 -1.25
CA GLY A 481 8.93 -50.78 -1.83
C GLY A 481 7.62 -50.06 -2.11
N ILE A 482 6.52 -50.50 -1.51
CA ILE A 482 5.18 -49.94 -1.76
C ILE A 482 5.02 -48.55 -1.15
N SER A 483 4.14 -47.75 -1.78
CA SER A 483 3.76 -46.43 -1.27
C SER A 483 2.91 -46.50 -0.01
N TYR A 484 2.66 -45.33 0.60
CA TYR A 484 1.73 -45.20 1.72
C TYR A 484 0.34 -45.80 1.42
N TYR A 485 -0.16 -45.61 0.21
CA TYR A 485 -1.45 -46.13 -0.24
C TYR A 485 -1.35 -47.52 -0.90
N GLY A 486 -0.18 -48.17 -0.84
CA GLY A 486 0.04 -49.53 -1.34
C GLY A 486 0.41 -49.63 -2.82
N LEU A 487 0.73 -48.52 -3.49
CA LEU A 487 1.14 -48.57 -4.91
C LEU A 487 2.51 -49.24 -5.03
N TYR A 488 2.66 -50.10 -6.03
CA TYR A 488 3.93 -50.72 -6.38
C TYR A 488 4.69 -49.86 -7.38
N ASN A 489 6.02 -49.91 -7.32
CA ASN A 489 6.93 -49.36 -8.34
C ASN A 489 6.71 -47.87 -8.67
N THR A 490 6.25 -47.05 -7.72
CA THR A 490 6.17 -45.59 -7.96
C THR A 490 7.57 -44.96 -8.14
N LEU A 491 8.64 -45.61 -7.69
CA LEU A 491 10.00 -45.27 -8.09
C LEU A 491 10.65 -46.52 -8.69
N GLY A 492 11.44 -46.33 -9.75
CA GLY A 492 12.09 -47.39 -10.49
C GLY A 492 11.18 -48.04 -11.53
N ASN A 493 11.64 -49.17 -12.06
CA ASN A 493 10.95 -49.93 -13.13
C ASN A 493 10.70 -49.11 -14.40
N VAL A 494 9.58 -48.40 -14.57
CA VAL A 494 9.39 -47.47 -15.69
C VAL A 494 9.12 -46.05 -15.21
N ALA A 495 9.59 -45.07 -15.98
CA ALA A 495 9.16 -43.69 -15.80
C ALA A 495 7.68 -43.59 -16.20
N GLU A 496 6.87 -43.03 -15.31
CA GLU A 496 5.42 -43.01 -15.50
C GLU A 496 4.96 -41.72 -16.17
N MET A 497 4.23 -41.87 -17.27
CA MET A 497 3.61 -40.76 -17.98
C MET A 497 2.45 -40.19 -17.16
N ILE A 498 2.41 -38.86 -16.99
CA ILE A 498 1.33 -38.17 -16.27
C ILE A 498 0.48 -37.29 -17.19
N LEU A 499 -0.66 -36.82 -16.67
CA LEU A 499 -1.59 -35.97 -17.42
C LEU A 499 -1.05 -34.56 -17.69
N ASP A 500 -0.10 -34.10 -16.88
CA ASP A 500 0.42 -32.75 -16.98
C ASP A 500 1.33 -32.59 -18.21
N THR A 501 1.28 -31.39 -18.78
CA THR A 501 2.14 -30.97 -19.87
C THR A 501 3.06 -29.85 -19.39
N MET A 502 4.26 -29.77 -19.97
CA MET A 502 5.27 -28.77 -19.59
C MET A 502 5.46 -27.78 -20.74
N GLY A 503 5.71 -26.52 -20.43
CA GLY A 503 6.20 -25.54 -21.42
C GLY A 503 7.74 -25.55 -21.50
N ASP A 504 8.31 -24.82 -22.46
CA ASP A 504 9.77 -24.58 -22.52
C ASP A 504 10.27 -23.73 -21.34
N ASP A 505 9.38 -22.99 -20.69
CA ASP A 505 9.66 -22.29 -19.45
C ASP A 505 9.50 -23.27 -18.28
N ASN A 506 10.60 -23.57 -17.57
CA ASN A 506 10.59 -24.29 -16.30
C ASN A 506 9.45 -23.75 -15.43
N LEU A 507 8.37 -24.54 -15.27
CA LEU A 507 7.18 -24.14 -14.54
C LEU A 507 7.58 -23.54 -13.19
N ASN A 508 7.12 -22.33 -12.91
CA ASN A 508 7.37 -21.67 -11.64
C ASN A 508 6.31 -22.17 -10.65
N TYR A 509 6.63 -23.21 -9.88
CA TYR A 509 5.71 -23.80 -8.90
C TYR A 509 5.49 -22.92 -7.65
N SER A 510 5.96 -21.68 -7.67
CA SER A 510 5.64 -20.68 -6.64
C SER A 510 4.22 -20.13 -6.77
N ASN A 511 3.55 -20.31 -7.93
CA ASN A 511 2.23 -19.72 -8.22
C ASN A 511 1.19 -20.77 -8.64
N ILE A 512 1.15 -21.90 -7.92
CA ILE A 512 0.30 -23.03 -8.30
C ILE A 512 -1.07 -22.92 -7.67
N ASP A 513 -2.07 -23.53 -8.31
CA ASP A 513 -3.35 -23.75 -7.64
C ASP A 513 -3.12 -24.73 -6.47
N LEU A 514 -3.46 -24.30 -5.26
CA LEU A 514 -3.33 -25.13 -4.07
C LEU A 514 -4.45 -26.17 -3.96
N ILE A 515 -5.44 -26.14 -4.85
CA ILE A 515 -6.56 -27.08 -4.88
C ILE A 515 -6.56 -27.80 -6.24
N ASN A 516 -6.35 -29.13 -6.22
CA ASN A 516 -6.32 -29.96 -7.44
C ASN A 516 -5.41 -29.43 -8.57
N PRO A 517 -4.12 -29.10 -8.31
CA PRO A 517 -3.24 -28.58 -9.34
C PRO A 517 -3.14 -29.53 -10.54
N PHE A 518 -3.25 -28.94 -11.72
CA PHE A 518 -3.12 -29.59 -13.00
C PHE A 518 -2.53 -28.61 -14.03
N TYR A 519 -1.40 -28.97 -14.63
CA TYR A 519 -0.71 -28.13 -15.60
C TYR A 519 -0.99 -28.59 -17.02
N ASN A 520 -1.63 -27.71 -17.79
CA ASN A 520 -1.86 -27.90 -19.21
C ASN A 520 -1.43 -26.65 -19.99
N VAL A 521 -0.24 -26.68 -20.56
CA VAL A 521 0.30 -25.60 -21.38
C VAL A 521 -0.19 -25.77 -22.81
N ALA A 522 -1.12 -24.91 -23.23
CA ALA A 522 -1.68 -24.98 -24.58
C ALA A 522 -0.59 -24.82 -25.65
N GLY A 523 -0.62 -25.69 -26.66
CA GLY A 523 0.32 -25.64 -27.79
C GLY A 523 1.70 -26.22 -27.50
N THR A 524 1.94 -26.80 -26.32
CA THR A 524 3.18 -27.53 -26.05
C THR A 524 3.20 -28.88 -26.76
N ASN A 525 4.41 -29.28 -27.12
CA ASN A 525 4.74 -30.56 -27.71
C ASN A 525 5.49 -31.47 -26.72
N THR A 526 5.40 -31.19 -25.42
CA THR A 526 6.02 -32.03 -24.39
C THR A 526 5.03 -32.41 -23.29
N PHE A 527 5.35 -33.50 -22.61
CA PHE A 527 4.60 -33.94 -21.43
C PHE A 527 5.56 -34.31 -20.30
N ALA A 528 5.06 -34.27 -19.07
CA ALA A 528 5.82 -34.62 -17.88
C ALA A 528 5.78 -36.12 -17.59
N ARG A 529 6.85 -36.63 -17.00
CA ARG A 529 6.98 -37.98 -16.46
C ARG A 529 7.54 -37.90 -15.06
N LYS A 530 7.05 -38.78 -14.19
CA LYS A 530 7.62 -38.99 -12.87
C LYS A 530 8.65 -40.10 -12.94
N ASP A 531 9.73 -39.91 -12.19
CA ASP A 531 10.90 -40.78 -12.17
C ASP A 531 11.65 -40.90 -13.53
N LYS A 532 12.72 -41.70 -13.58
CA LYS A 532 13.43 -42.13 -14.80
C LYS A 532 13.36 -43.64 -15.04
N GLY A 533 12.59 -44.38 -14.24
CA GLY A 533 12.46 -45.83 -14.33
C GLY A 533 13.77 -46.53 -13.97
N PHE A 534 13.99 -47.72 -14.53
CA PHE A 534 15.18 -48.54 -14.25
C PHE A 534 16.51 -47.93 -14.72
N LEU A 535 16.52 -46.81 -15.45
CA LEU A 535 17.77 -46.13 -15.85
C LEU A 535 18.39 -45.29 -14.74
N PHE A 536 17.74 -45.21 -13.58
CA PHE A 536 18.11 -44.29 -12.52
C PHE A 536 18.96 -44.93 -11.43
N ALA A 537 19.89 -44.19 -10.84
CA ALA A 537 20.68 -44.67 -9.71
C ALA A 537 19.86 -44.65 -8.41
N LEU A 538 20.10 -45.61 -7.51
CA LEU A 538 19.33 -45.76 -6.27
C LEU A 538 19.37 -44.49 -5.41
N ILE A 539 20.53 -43.85 -5.32
CA ILE A 539 20.74 -42.66 -4.48
C ILE A 539 19.93 -41.45 -4.94
N GLU A 540 19.63 -41.37 -6.23
CA GLU A 540 18.99 -40.22 -6.82
C GLU A 540 17.45 -40.32 -6.69
N ALA A 541 16.89 -41.52 -6.47
CA ALA A 541 15.46 -41.78 -6.51
C ALA A 541 14.67 -40.93 -5.50
N ARG A 542 13.75 -40.08 -5.99
CA ARG A 542 12.90 -39.16 -5.22
C ARG A 542 11.54 -39.00 -5.90
N LEU A 543 10.50 -38.82 -5.08
CA LEU A 543 9.11 -38.64 -5.53
C LEU A 543 8.89 -37.36 -6.35
N THR A 544 9.65 -36.32 -6.07
CA THR A 544 9.50 -34.97 -6.64
C THR A 544 10.13 -34.83 -8.01
N MET A 545 10.95 -35.79 -8.43
CA MET A 545 11.62 -35.72 -9.71
C MET A 545 10.65 -35.62 -10.87
N ARG A 546 10.98 -34.72 -11.78
CA ARG A 546 10.22 -34.47 -13.00
C ARG A 546 11.15 -34.50 -14.20
N ASN A 547 10.70 -35.18 -15.25
CA ASN A 547 11.34 -35.15 -16.55
C ASN A 547 10.31 -34.79 -17.61
N GLN A 548 10.75 -34.14 -18.69
CA GLN A 548 9.89 -33.87 -19.83
C GLN A 548 10.39 -34.57 -21.09
N THR A 549 9.48 -34.88 -22.00
CA THR A 549 9.81 -35.43 -23.33
C THR A 549 8.74 -35.08 -24.35
N SER A 550 9.05 -35.26 -25.63
CA SER A 550 8.11 -35.03 -26.73
C SER A 550 6.89 -35.96 -26.65
N TYR A 551 5.70 -35.48 -27.05
CA TYR A 551 4.49 -36.31 -27.15
C TYR A 551 4.62 -37.49 -28.12
N LEU A 552 5.54 -37.41 -29.09
CA LEU A 552 5.82 -38.47 -30.05
C LEU A 552 6.79 -39.54 -29.52
N SER A 553 7.42 -39.30 -28.36
CA SER A 553 8.43 -40.20 -27.83
C SER A 553 7.82 -41.56 -27.46
N LYS A 554 8.45 -42.61 -27.98
CA LYS A 554 8.23 -44.01 -27.60
C LYS A 554 9.53 -44.54 -27.01
N SER A 555 9.49 -45.07 -25.79
CA SER A 555 10.69 -45.61 -25.15
C SER A 555 10.35 -46.79 -24.26
N GLY A 556 11.26 -47.77 -24.19
CA GLY A 556 11.15 -48.96 -23.35
C GLY A 556 11.21 -48.69 -21.86
N VAL A 557 11.49 -47.44 -21.46
CA VAL A 557 11.45 -46.97 -20.08
C VAL A 557 10.21 -46.14 -19.76
N TYR A 558 9.33 -45.87 -20.74
CA TYR A 558 8.14 -45.06 -20.51
C TYR A 558 6.92 -45.95 -20.40
N GLY A 559 6.35 -46.05 -19.21
CA GLY A 559 5.10 -46.75 -18.97
C GLY A 559 4.07 -45.84 -18.33
N LEU A 560 3.07 -46.43 -17.71
CA LEU A 560 1.96 -45.70 -17.13
C LEU A 560 1.26 -46.48 -16.05
N ARG A 561 0.54 -45.74 -15.22
CA ARG A 561 -0.61 -46.23 -14.46
C ARG A 561 -1.83 -45.37 -14.77
N CYS A 562 -3.02 -45.91 -14.61
CA CYS A 562 -4.25 -45.17 -14.83
C CYS A 562 -4.84 -44.66 -13.52
N GLY A 563 -5.62 -43.59 -13.60
CA GLY A 563 -6.41 -43.04 -12.50
C GLY A 563 -7.69 -42.37 -12.99
N ARG A 564 -8.60 -42.08 -12.06
CA ARG A 564 -9.86 -41.41 -12.37
C ARG A 564 -10.30 -40.53 -11.19
N TYR A 565 -10.86 -39.37 -11.53
CA TYR A 565 -11.54 -38.54 -10.54
C TYR A 565 -12.77 -39.26 -10.02
N ALA A 566 -13.05 -39.04 -8.73
CA ALA A 566 -14.31 -39.43 -8.16
C ALA A 566 -15.32 -38.28 -8.34
N PHE A 567 -16.07 -38.31 -9.44
CA PHE A 567 -17.08 -37.32 -9.80
C PHE A 567 -18.26 -37.28 -8.83
#